data_AF-A0A4R1B6F7-F1
#
_entry.id   AF-A0A4R1B6F7-F1
#
_cell.length_a   1.000
_cell.length_b   1.000
_cell.length_c   1.000
_cell.angle_alpha   90.00
_cell.angle_beta   90.00
_cell.angle_gamma   90.00
#
_symmetry.space_group_name_H-M   'P 1'
#
loop_
_entity.id
_entity.type
_entity.pdbx_description
1 polymer ?
#
loop_
_entity_poly.entity_id
_entity_poly.type
_entity_poly.pdbx_seq_one_letter_code
_entity_poly.pdbx_strand_id
1 'polypeptide(L)'
;MRSTRPAGRSRPWPPPSSTTCWPRTPPRPAARPPERRAPGMSPLIAWIFSVVAAVMLFLHGLAAFTEEVARLGGERLRDALRRLTRNDVTAALTGTLTTALVQSSSAITSMAVALAHNRTLDARAAFGVMIGANIGTTLTAWLVALQIAGLGPVFVSLGGLWSLAGPRPWRAYGKAVFYFGLVFLALDLISQALAPVAQRVDIAEWQALLQSPALALVFGAVLTALVQSSSVVTGVAVLTVQQGLLEPSVAVWLVAGANLGTSSTALLTGTALDARSRRLALLNSGFNVLGVGLFATVLQPLIGQVLAAALPPARQVALVHTLFNLAAALAALPVLPYLWPRLQRWLQRGEPD
;
A
#
# COMPACT_ATOMS: atom_id res chain seq x y z
N MET A 1 -23.11 80.12 56.07
CA MET A 1 -22.88 80.62 57.44
C MET A 1 -21.84 79.70 58.08
N ARG A 2 -20.59 80.17 58.27
CA ARG A 2 -19.96 80.52 59.57
C ARG A 2 -20.23 79.44 60.65
N SER A 3 -19.26 78.85 61.35
CA SER A 3 -18.08 79.48 61.94
C SER A 3 -17.04 78.46 62.46
N THR A 4 -15.79 78.91 62.48
CA THR A 4 -14.78 78.82 63.57
C THR A 4 -14.32 77.46 64.11
N ARG A 5 -13.03 77.18 63.88
CA ARG A 5 -12.14 76.39 64.77
C ARG A 5 -12.08 77.01 66.18
N PRO A 6 -11.70 76.22 67.18
CA PRO A 6 -10.48 76.58 67.90
C PRO A 6 -9.50 75.42 68.10
N ALA A 7 -8.23 75.80 68.17
CA ALA A 7 -7.08 74.98 68.50
C ALA A 7 -7.12 74.51 69.96
N GLY A 8 -6.69 73.27 70.21
CA GLY A 8 -6.66 72.69 71.54
C GLY A 8 -5.59 71.61 71.71
N ARG A 9 -4.41 72.05 72.14
CA ARG A 9 -3.43 71.35 72.99
C ARG A 9 -2.86 70.01 72.49
N SER A 10 -1.60 70.11 72.04
CA SER A 10 -0.63 69.03 71.96
C SER A 10 -0.50 68.26 73.28
N ARG A 11 -0.89 66.98 73.27
CA ARG A 11 -0.44 65.98 74.25
C ARG A 11 0.77 65.24 73.67
N PRO A 12 1.84 64.98 74.44
CA PRO A 12 2.96 64.19 73.95
C PRO A 12 2.50 62.75 73.67
N TRP A 13 2.96 62.22 72.53
CA TRP A 13 2.73 60.85 72.10
C TRP A 13 3.26 59.85 73.14
N PRO A 14 2.54 58.74 73.44
CA PRO A 14 3.15 57.62 74.15
C PRO A 14 4.21 56.96 73.24
N PRO A 15 5.25 56.33 73.81
CA PRO A 15 6.29 55.68 73.01
C PRO A 15 5.68 54.57 72.14
N PRO A 16 6.25 54.30 70.95
CA PRO A 16 5.70 53.32 70.04
C PRO A 16 5.74 51.94 70.71
N SER A 17 4.57 51.33 70.88
CA SER A 17 4.46 49.91 71.19
C SER A 17 5.15 49.15 70.06
N SER A 18 6.18 48.39 70.40
CA SER A 18 6.87 47.45 69.52
C SER A 18 5.94 46.31 69.14
N THR A 19 4.99 46.57 68.26
CA THR A 19 4.27 45.54 67.51
C THR A 19 5.16 45.12 66.37
N THR A 20 5.98 44.12 66.63
CA THR A 20 6.77 43.38 65.66
C THR A 20 5.83 42.91 64.55
N CYS A 21 5.94 43.55 63.39
CA CYS A 21 5.21 43.16 62.19
C CYS A 21 5.86 41.89 61.65
N TRP A 22 5.40 40.72 62.11
CA TRP A 22 5.80 39.44 61.52
C TRP A 22 5.35 39.41 60.06
N PRO A 23 6.23 39.05 59.09
CA PRO A 23 5.77 38.79 57.74
C PRO A 23 4.86 37.55 57.79
N ARG A 24 3.56 37.73 57.54
CA ARG A 24 2.64 36.62 57.34
C ARG A 24 3.13 35.85 56.11
N THR A 25 3.74 34.69 56.32
CA THR A 25 3.98 33.71 55.26
C THR A 25 2.64 33.42 54.59
N PRO A 26 2.53 33.49 53.24
CA PRO A 26 1.31 33.10 52.56
C PRO A 26 0.99 31.64 52.93
N PRO A 27 -0.29 31.28 53.13
CA PRO A 27 -0.66 29.89 53.41
C PRO A 27 -0.11 29.01 52.28
N ARG A 28 0.58 27.93 52.65
CA ARG A 28 1.05 26.92 51.69
C ARG A 28 -0.15 26.52 50.82
N PRO A 29 -0.03 26.49 49.47
CA PRO A 29 -1.12 26.00 48.64
C PRO A 29 -1.47 24.60 49.11
N ALA A 30 -2.76 24.38 49.42
CA ALA A 30 -3.27 23.08 49.82
C ALA A 30 -2.79 22.05 48.79
N ALA A 31 -2.20 20.96 49.27
CA ALA A 31 -1.77 19.87 48.40
C ALA A 31 -2.97 19.45 47.54
N ARG A 32 -2.87 19.62 46.22
CA ARG A 32 -3.92 19.16 45.31
C ARG A 32 -4.12 17.67 45.60
N PRO A 33 -5.37 17.20 45.81
CA PRO A 33 -5.61 15.78 45.95
C PRO A 33 -5.00 15.07 44.72
N PRO A 34 -4.38 13.89 44.88
CA PRO A 34 -3.79 13.18 43.76
C PRO A 34 -4.89 13.01 42.70
N GLU A 35 -4.67 13.56 41.51
CA GLU A 35 -5.54 13.32 40.36
C GLU A 35 -5.64 11.80 40.21
N ARG A 36 -6.81 11.25 40.53
CA ARG A 36 -7.15 9.88 40.18
C ARG A 36 -7.09 9.82 38.65
N ARG A 37 -5.95 9.38 38.10
CA ARG A 37 -5.87 9.02 36.69
C ARG A 37 -7.03 8.06 36.45
N ALA A 38 -8.01 8.48 35.66
CA ALA A 38 -9.01 7.57 35.13
C ALA A 38 -8.26 6.34 34.59
N PRO A 39 -8.77 5.11 34.75
CA PRO A 39 -8.10 3.92 34.23
C PRO A 39 -8.04 4.04 32.71
N GLY A 40 -6.97 4.66 32.22
CA GLY A 40 -6.65 4.78 30.82
C GLY A 40 -6.18 3.44 30.31
N MET A 41 -6.38 3.22 29.02
CA MET A 41 -5.84 2.06 28.32
C MET A 41 -4.34 1.94 28.62
N SER A 42 -3.86 0.72 28.90
CA SER A 42 -2.43 0.54 29.20
C SER A 42 -1.58 1.00 28.00
N PRO A 43 -0.36 1.53 28.21
CA PRO A 43 0.48 2.02 27.10
C PRO A 43 0.73 0.96 26.03
N LEU A 44 0.86 -0.31 26.43
CA LEU A 44 1.02 -1.44 25.52
C LEU A 44 -0.23 -1.65 24.65
N ILE A 45 -1.42 -1.65 25.26
CA ILE A 45 -2.67 -1.85 24.53
C ILE A 45 -2.90 -0.68 23.56
N ALA A 46 -2.68 0.57 24.01
CA ALA A 46 -2.78 1.75 23.17
C ALA A 46 -1.82 1.71 21.98
N TRP A 47 -0.58 1.24 22.20
CA TRP A 47 0.40 1.05 21.15
C TRP A 47 -0.03 -0.01 20.13
N ILE A 48 -0.51 -1.17 20.57
CA ILE A 48 -1.04 -2.23 19.69
C ILE A 48 -2.18 -1.70 18.83
N PHE A 49 -3.17 -1.02 19.42
CA PHE A 49 -4.28 -0.44 18.67
C PHE A 49 -3.80 0.64 17.69
N SER A 50 -2.77 1.41 18.03
CA SER A 50 -2.20 2.42 17.12
C SER A 50 -1.56 1.78 15.89
N VAL A 51 -0.78 0.70 16.09
CA VAL A 51 -0.19 -0.07 14.98
C VAL A 51 -1.28 -0.69 14.11
N VAL A 52 -2.24 -1.39 14.72
CA VAL A 52 -3.35 -2.04 13.99
C VAL A 52 -4.20 -1.01 13.24
N ALA A 53 -4.52 0.12 13.86
CA ALA A 53 -5.29 1.18 13.21
C ALA A 53 -4.54 1.77 12.01
N ALA A 54 -3.23 2.02 12.14
CA ALA A 54 -2.42 2.55 11.05
C ALA A 54 -2.29 1.55 9.90
N VAL A 55 -2.08 0.26 10.20
CA VAL A 55 -2.10 -0.82 9.18
C VAL A 55 -3.46 -0.90 8.49
N MET A 56 -4.57 -0.90 9.24
CA MET A 56 -5.91 -0.94 8.66
C MET A 56 -6.19 0.29 7.79
N LEU A 57 -5.71 1.46 8.20
CA LEU A 57 -5.83 2.69 7.43
C LEU A 57 -5.07 2.59 6.09
N PHE A 58 -3.86 2.01 6.11
CA PHE A 58 -3.09 1.75 4.90
C PHE A 58 -3.83 0.77 3.97
N LEU A 59 -4.29 -0.36 4.49
CA LEU A 59 -4.96 -1.40 3.72
C LEU A 59 -6.27 -0.90 3.08
N HIS A 60 -7.12 -0.23 3.86
CA HIS A 60 -8.38 0.33 3.37
C HIS A 60 -8.14 1.54 2.47
N GLY A 61 -7.13 2.36 2.76
CA GLY A 61 -6.74 3.47 1.90
C GLY A 61 -6.30 2.99 0.52
N LEU A 62 -5.48 1.94 0.46
CA LEU A 62 -5.04 1.35 -0.80
C LEU A 62 -6.20 0.71 -1.56
N ALA A 63 -7.05 -0.07 -0.88
CA ALA A 63 -8.22 -0.69 -1.50
C ALA A 63 -9.21 0.35 -2.06
N ALA A 64 -9.55 1.37 -1.27
CA ALA A 64 -10.46 2.43 -1.69
C ALA A 64 -9.86 3.30 -2.81
N PHE A 65 -8.55 3.56 -2.79
CA PHE A 65 -7.85 4.23 -3.89
C PHE A 65 -8.00 3.44 -5.19
N THR A 66 -7.69 2.14 -5.16
CA THR A 66 -7.82 1.24 -6.31
C THR A 66 -9.25 1.21 -6.85
N GLU A 67 -10.25 1.09 -5.97
CA GLU A 67 -11.67 1.09 -6.38
C GLU A 67 -12.07 2.42 -7.03
N GLU A 68 -11.64 3.54 -6.46
CA GLU A 68 -11.93 4.86 -7.01
C GLU A 68 -11.30 5.08 -8.38
N VAL A 69 -10.04 4.70 -8.57
CA VAL A 69 -9.39 4.83 -9.87
C VAL A 69 -10.02 3.91 -10.90
N ALA A 70 -10.38 2.68 -10.52
CA ALA A 70 -11.11 1.76 -11.38
C ALA A 70 -12.46 2.35 -11.82
N ARG A 71 -13.21 2.94 -10.89
CA ARG A 71 -14.51 3.57 -11.15
C ARG A 71 -14.38 4.80 -12.07
N LEU A 72 -13.37 5.63 -11.85
CA LEU A 72 -13.05 6.78 -12.71
C LEU A 72 -12.62 6.33 -14.12
N GLY A 73 -11.96 5.18 -14.22
CA GLY A 73 -11.53 4.59 -15.48
C GLY A 73 -12.69 4.03 -16.32
N GLY A 74 -13.63 3.32 -15.70
CA GLY A 74 -14.90 2.89 -16.30
C GLY A 74 -14.81 2.39 -17.75
N GLU A 75 -15.66 2.93 -18.63
CA GLU A 75 -15.67 2.60 -20.06
C GLU A 75 -14.40 3.07 -20.81
N ARG A 76 -13.71 4.13 -20.36
CA ARG A 76 -12.47 4.59 -21.00
C ARG A 76 -11.37 3.54 -20.91
N LEU A 77 -11.32 2.81 -19.79
CA LEU A 77 -10.40 1.70 -19.58
C LEU A 77 -10.70 0.54 -20.54
N ARG A 78 -11.99 0.20 -20.71
CA ARG A 78 -12.45 -0.81 -21.66
C ARG A 78 -12.15 -0.42 -23.10
N ASP A 79 -12.37 0.84 -23.45
CA ASP A 79 -12.07 1.38 -24.77
C ASP A 79 -10.57 1.39 -25.07
N ALA A 80 -9.73 1.74 -24.09
CA ALA A 80 -8.27 1.65 -24.23
C ALA A 80 -7.83 0.21 -24.51
N LEU A 81 -8.35 -0.76 -23.75
CA LEU A 81 -8.09 -2.18 -23.96
C LEU A 81 -8.59 -2.70 -25.31
N ARG A 82 -9.65 -2.13 -25.89
CA ARG A 82 -10.15 -2.56 -27.22
C ARG A 82 -9.37 -1.92 -28.37
N ARG A 83 -9.02 -0.64 -28.25
CA ARG A 83 -8.49 0.16 -29.37
C ARG A 83 -6.97 0.10 -29.50
N LEU A 84 -6.25 -0.09 -28.38
CA LEU A 84 -4.80 0.03 -28.33
C LEU A 84 -4.07 -1.32 -28.43
N THR A 85 -4.77 -2.45 -28.39
CA THR A 85 -4.18 -3.80 -28.37
C THR A 85 -4.04 -4.39 -29.78
N ARG A 86 -3.33 -3.68 -30.68
CA ARG A 86 -3.20 -4.08 -32.11
C ARG A 86 -2.20 -5.20 -32.35
N ASN A 87 -1.21 -5.33 -31.48
CA ASN A 87 -0.18 -6.36 -31.48
C ASN A 87 0.24 -6.70 -30.04
N ASP A 88 1.02 -7.76 -29.84
CA ASP A 88 1.40 -8.26 -28.51
C ASP A 88 2.08 -7.21 -27.64
N VAL A 89 2.96 -6.38 -28.23
CA VAL A 89 3.70 -5.34 -27.50
C VAL A 89 2.76 -4.22 -27.07
N THR A 90 1.93 -3.71 -27.98
CA THR A 90 0.93 -2.68 -27.65
C THR A 90 -0.13 -3.20 -26.68
N ALA A 91 -0.46 -4.49 -26.74
CA ALA A 91 -1.33 -5.14 -25.76
C ALA A 91 -0.70 -5.16 -24.37
N ALA A 92 0.57 -5.59 -24.26
CA ALA A 92 1.31 -5.53 -23.01
C ALA A 92 1.48 -4.10 -22.49
N LEU A 93 1.86 -3.14 -23.32
CA LEU A 93 1.96 -1.73 -22.91
C LEU A 93 0.62 -1.19 -22.40
N THR A 94 -0.49 -1.53 -23.07
CA THR A 94 -1.82 -1.16 -22.60
C THR A 94 -2.11 -1.78 -21.24
N GLY A 95 -1.83 -3.08 -21.05
CA GLY A 95 -1.96 -3.75 -19.75
C GLY A 95 -1.11 -3.12 -18.65
N THR A 96 0.14 -2.76 -18.96
CA THR A 96 1.07 -2.09 -18.05
C THR A 96 0.51 -0.74 -17.63
N LEU A 97 0.13 0.11 -18.57
CA LEU A 97 -0.35 1.47 -18.27
C LEU A 97 -1.70 1.44 -17.55
N THR A 98 -2.61 0.58 -17.98
CA THR A 98 -3.93 0.44 -17.36
C THR A 98 -3.84 -0.11 -15.94
N THR A 99 -2.98 -1.09 -15.70
CA THR A 99 -2.73 -1.60 -14.35
C THR A 99 -1.96 -0.60 -13.50
N ALA A 100 -0.95 0.08 -14.05
CA ALA A 100 -0.24 1.12 -13.32
C ALA A 100 -1.18 2.26 -12.90
N LEU A 101 -2.14 2.63 -13.76
CA LEU A 101 -3.14 3.64 -13.40
C LEU A 101 -4.10 3.11 -12.35
N VAL A 102 -4.72 1.94 -12.58
CA VAL A 102 -5.78 1.38 -11.73
C VAL A 102 -5.25 0.74 -10.43
N GLN A 103 -3.97 0.36 -10.41
CA GLN A 103 -3.29 -0.36 -9.31
C GLN A 103 -3.84 -1.77 -9.02
N SER A 104 -4.58 -2.37 -9.96
CA SER A 104 -5.14 -3.71 -9.82
C SER A 104 -5.01 -4.53 -11.10
N SER A 105 -3.97 -5.38 -11.17
CA SER A 105 -3.81 -6.34 -12.26
C SER A 105 -4.94 -7.35 -12.30
N SER A 106 -5.51 -7.74 -11.15
CA SER A 106 -6.67 -8.63 -11.07
C SER A 106 -7.91 -8.03 -11.76
N ALA A 107 -8.18 -6.73 -11.58
CA ALA A 107 -9.27 -6.06 -12.26
C ALA A 107 -9.02 -5.99 -13.78
N ILE A 108 -7.82 -5.58 -14.21
CA ILE A 108 -7.44 -5.51 -15.64
C ILE A 108 -7.50 -6.90 -16.30
N THR A 109 -7.00 -7.93 -15.61
CA THR A 109 -7.00 -9.32 -16.09
C THR A 109 -8.41 -9.85 -16.21
N SER A 110 -9.26 -9.64 -15.20
CA SER A 110 -10.66 -10.07 -15.21
C SER A 110 -11.44 -9.37 -16.33
N MET A 111 -11.19 -8.08 -16.56
CA MET A 111 -11.74 -7.34 -17.69
C MET A 111 -11.25 -7.90 -19.03
N ALA A 112 -9.96 -8.22 -19.17
CA ALA A 112 -9.42 -8.82 -20.38
C ALA A 112 -10.04 -10.20 -20.68
N VAL A 113 -10.22 -11.04 -19.64
CA VAL A 113 -10.95 -12.32 -19.76
C VAL A 113 -12.38 -12.08 -20.25
N ALA A 114 -13.12 -11.16 -19.62
CA ALA A 114 -14.52 -10.88 -19.97
C ALA A 114 -14.66 -10.30 -21.39
N LEU A 115 -13.74 -9.42 -21.81
CA LEU A 115 -13.73 -8.87 -23.17
C LEU A 115 -13.40 -9.93 -24.22
N ALA A 116 -12.52 -10.89 -23.89
CA ALA A 116 -12.20 -12.03 -24.74
C ALA A 116 -13.35 -13.03 -24.85
N HIS A 117 -14.04 -13.31 -23.75
CA HIS A 117 -15.27 -14.10 -23.73
C HIS A 117 -16.33 -13.51 -24.69
N ASN A 118 -16.55 -12.20 -24.61
CA ASN A 118 -17.50 -11.49 -25.47
C ASN A 118 -17.00 -11.26 -26.91
N ARG A 119 -15.84 -11.83 -27.30
CA ARG A 119 -15.18 -11.65 -28.61
C ARG A 119 -14.92 -10.19 -29.01
N THR A 120 -14.95 -9.27 -28.04
CA THR A 120 -14.64 -7.85 -28.25
C THR A 120 -13.14 -7.56 -28.20
N LEU A 121 -12.37 -8.48 -27.63
CA LEU A 121 -10.91 -8.47 -27.60
C LEU A 121 -10.41 -9.84 -28.04
N ASP A 122 -9.42 -9.89 -28.92
CA ASP A 122 -8.83 -11.17 -29.31
C ASP A 122 -8.16 -11.85 -28.11
N ALA A 123 -8.20 -13.19 -28.04
CA ALA A 123 -7.63 -13.92 -26.90
C ALA A 123 -6.12 -13.72 -26.77
N ARG A 124 -5.40 -13.49 -27.87
CA ARG A 124 -3.95 -13.19 -27.87
C ARG A 124 -3.70 -11.83 -27.30
N ALA A 125 -4.48 -10.85 -27.74
CA ALA A 125 -4.43 -9.50 -27.23
C ALA A 125 -4.77 -9.46 -25.72
N ALA A 126 -5.80 -10.19 -25.29
CA ALA A 126 -6.13 -10.34 -23.89
C ALA A 126 -4.99 -10.94 -23.07
N PHE A 127 -4.32 -11.99 -23.58
CA PHE A 127 -3.14 -12.55 -22.92
C PHE A 127 -1.96 -11.56 -22.89
N GLY A 128 -1.73 -10.80 -23.97
CA GLY A 128 -0.75 -9.72 -23.98
C GLY A 128 -1.02 -8.64 -22.92
N VAL A 129 -2.29 -8.23 -22.77
CA VAL A 129 -2.73 -7.33 -21.69
C VAL A 129 -2.41 -7.90 -20.31
N MET A 130 -2.63 -9.20 -20.09
CA MET A 130 -2.32 -9.85 -18.81
C MET A 130 -0.81 -9.84 -18.50
N ILE A 131 0.04 -10.13 -19.49
CA ILE A 131 1.50 -10.02 -19.37
C ILE A 131 1.89 -8.59 -18.94
N GLY A 132 1.30 -7.59 -19.60
CA GLY A 132 1.50 -6.19 -19.27
C GLY A 132 1.03 -5.81 -17.87
N ALA A 133 -0.13 -6.31 -17.46
CA ALA A 133 -0.73 -6.01 -16.16
C ALA A 133 0.21 -6.37 -15.00
N ASN A 134 0.96 -7.45 -15.13
CA ASN A 134 1.95 -7.85 -14.14
C ASN A 134 3.11 -6.84 -14.02
N ILE A 135 3.57 -6.26 -15.15
CA ILE A 135 4.54 -5.16 -15.13
C ILE A 135 3.92 -3.94 -14.45
N GLY A 136 2.68 -3.58 -14.77
CA GLY A 136 2.00 -2.42 -14.20
C GLY A 136 1.86 -2.48 -12.67
N THR A 137 1.69 -3.68 -12.11
CA THR A 137 1.59 -3.92 -10.65
C THR A 137 2.84 -3.49 -9.87
N THR A 138 3.99 -3.39 -10.56
CA THR A 138 5.26 -3.01 -9.93
C THR A 138 5.26 -1.56 -9.44
N LEU A 139 4.41 -0.70 -10.02
CA LEU A 139 4.27 0.69 -9.58
C LEU A 139 3.82 0.80 -8.12
N THR A 140 2.98 -0.12 -7.63
CA THR A 140 2.55 -0.13 -6.22
C THR A 140 3.75 -0.24 -5.27
N ALA A 141 4.70 -1.12 -5.59
CA ALA A 141 5.91 -1.32 -4.79
C ALA A 141 6.76 -0.04 -4.75
N TRP A 142 6.85 0.67 -5.88
CA TRP A 142 7.55 1.96 -5.95
C TRP A 142 6.84 3.05 -5.17
N LEU A 143 5.50 3.13 -5.23
CA LEU A 143 4.73 4.10 -4.47
C LEU A 143 5.00 3.97 -2.96
N VAL A 144 5.05 2.74 -2.46
CA VAL A 144 5.38 2.47 -1.05
C VAL A 144 6.87 2.72 -0.78
N ALA A 145 7.78 2.23 -1.63
CA ALA A 145 9.22 2.34 -1.42
C ALA A 145 9.77 3.78 -1.53
N LEU A 146 9.08 4.67 -2.25
CA LEU A 146 9.49 6.05 -2.41
C LEU A 146 9.06 6.95 -1.25
N GLN A 147 8.09 6.51 -0.42
CA GLN A 147 7.42 7.26 0.66
C GLN A 147 8.05 8.63 0.91
N ILE A 148 7.48 9.66 0.27
CA ILE A 148 7.92 11.03 0.47
C ILE A 148 7.25 11.53 1.75
N ALA A 149 8.02 11.61 2.83
CA ALA A 149 7.55 12.02 4.14
C ALA A 149 6.80 13.36 4.06
N GLY A 150 5.65 13.44 4.72
CA GLY A 150 4.84 14.66 4.79
C GLY A 150 3.90 14.89 3.59
N LEU A 151 3.97 14.10 2.51
CA LEU A 151 2.96 14.18 1.44
C LEU A 151 1.59 13.63 1.86
N GLY A 152 1.54 12.70 2.81
CA GLY A 152 0.30 12.13 3.32
C GLY A 152 -0.69 13.20 3.80
N PRO A 153 -0.35 14.02 4.81
CA PRO A 153 -1.19 15.13 5.26
C PRO A 153 -1.62 16.09 4.15
N VAL A 154 -0.74 16.38 3.19
CA VAL A 154 -1.03 17.29 2.06
C VAL A 154 -2.13 16.71 1.18
N PHE A 155 -1.97 15.47 0.71
CA PHE A 155 -2.94 14.82 -0.16
C PHE A 155 -4.26 14.51 0.56
N VAL A 156 -4.22 14.12 1.85
CA VAL A 156 -5.43 13.93 2.67
C VAL A 156 -6.19 15.24 2.79
N SER A 157 -5.51 16.35 3.08
CA SER A 157 -6.17 17.65 3.28
C SER A 157 -6.74 18.19 1.97
N LEU A 158 -5.92 18.24 0.91
CA LEU A 158 -6.34 18.79 -0.39
C LEU A 158 -7.37 17.89 -1.09
N GLY A 159 -7.12 16.58 -1.12
CA GLY A 159 -8.03 15.59 -1.69
C GLY A 159 -9.34 15.52 -0.90
N GLY A 160 -9.27 15.54 0.43
CA GLY A 160 -10.44 15.55 1.31
C GLY A 160 -11.31 16.79 1.07
N LEU A 161 -10.71 17.98 1.08
CA LEU A 161 -11.41 19.22 0.79
C LEU A 161 -12.03 19.21 -0.62
N TRP A 162 -11.28 18.77 -1.63
CA TRP A 162 -11.79 18.66 -3.00
C TRP A 162 -12.96 17.66 -3.11
N SER A 163 -12.87 16.53 -2.41
CA SER A 163 -13.91 15.51 -2.41
C SER A 163 -15.24 15.99 -1.80
N LEU A 164 -15.18 16.88 -0.81
CA LEU A 164 -16.35 17.39 -0.09
C LEU A 164 -16.90 18.67 -0.70
N ALA A 165 -16.03 19.63 -1.00
CA ALA A 165 -16.40 20.99 -1.41
C ALA A 165 -16.25 21.23 -2.92
N GLY A 166 -15.59 20.34 -3.67
CA GLY A 166 -15.40 20.48 -5.11
C GLY A 166 -16.70 20.43 -5.91
N PRO A 167 -16.67 20.85 -7.19
CA PRO A 167 -17.82 20.69 -8.08
C PRO A 167 -18.16 19.20 -8.23
N ARG A 168 -19.45 18.85 -8.19
CA ARG A 168 -19.96 17.46 -8.21
C ARG A 168 -19.26 16.52 -9.22
N PRO A 169 -19.04 16.88 -10.50
CA PRO A 169 -18.40 15.97 -11.46
C PRO A 169 -16.93 15.67 -11.13
N TRP A 170 -16.25 16.53 -10.38
CA TRP A 170 -14.82 16.42 -10.08
C TRP A 170 -14.52 15.83 -8.69
N ARG A 171 -15.53 15.69 -7.82
CA ARG A 171 -15.37 15.17 -6.45
C ARG A 171 -14.74 13.78 -6.41
N ALA A 172 -14.99 12.93 -7.41
CA ALA A 172 -14.43 11.59 -7.47
C ALA A 172 -12.90 11.60 -7.63
N TYR A 173 -12.34 12.58 -8.36
CA TYR A 173 -10.88 12.77 -8.42
C TYR A 173 -10.33 13.24 -7.06
N GLY A 174 -11.05 14.12 -6.35
CA GLY A 174 -10.74 14.48 -4.97
C GLY A 174 -10.69 13.29 -4.03
N LYS A 175 -11.67 12.36 -4.15
CA LYS A 175 -11.68 11.10 -3.38
C LYS A 175 -10.47 10.23 -3.69
N ALA A 176 -10.10 10.08 -4.96
CA ALA A 176 -8.91 9.32 -5.34
C ALA A 176 -7.63 9.94 -4.72
N VAL A 177 -7.47 11.27 -4.79
CA VAL A 177 -6.35 11.98 -4.16
C VAL A 177 -6.37 11.82 -2.63
N PHE A 178 -7.55 11.86 -2.01
CA PHE A 178 -7.71 11.65 -0.58
C PHE A 178 -7.23 10.26 -0.15
N TYR A 179 -7.69 9.20 -0.81
CA TYR A 179 -7.28 7.83 -0.48
C TYR A 179 -5.80 7.59 -0.77
N PHE A 180 -5.28 8.17 -1.86
CA PHE A 180 -3.85 8.17 -2.13
C PHE A 180 -3.08 8.83 -0.97
N GLY A 181 -3.51 10.00 -0.50
CA GLY A 181 -2.93 10.63 0.68
C GLY A 181 -3.03 9.79 1.95
N LEU A 182 -4.14 9.07 2.11
CA LEU A 182 -4.38 8.21 3.27
C LEU A 182 -3.37 7.06 3.34
N VAL A 183 -2.99 6.50 2.19
CA VAL A 183 -1.91 5.50 2.09
C VAL A 183 -0.61 6.08 2.62
N PHE A 184 -0.18 7.26 2.15
CA PHE A 184 1.06 7.89 2.60
C PHE A 184 1.02 8.29 4.08
N LEU A 185 -0.10 8.83 4.55
CA LEU A 185 -0.29 9.18 5.97
C LEU A 185 -0.22 7.93 6.85
N ALA A 186 -0.85 6.84 6.43
CA ALA A 186 -0.81 5.59 7.16
C ALA A 186 0.61 5.01 7.23
N LEU A 187 1.40 5.11 6.15
CA LEU A 187 2.81 4.72 6.17
C LEU A 187 3.62 5.54 7.20
N ASP A 188 3.41 6.85 7.28
CA ASP A 188 4.05 7.72 8.28
C ASP A 188 3.64 7.31 9.71
N LEU A 189 2.36 6.99 9.94
CA LEU A 189 1.85 6.54 11.25
C LEU A 189 2.41 5.17 11.65
N ILE A 190 2.48 4.23 10.70
CA ILE A 190 3.07 2.90 10.95
C ILE A 190 4.55 3.04 11.30
N SER A 191 5.28 3.88 10.57
CA SER A 191 6.70 4.08 10.85
C SER A 191 6.96 4.66 12.23
N GLN A 192 6.16 5.65 12.64
CA GLN A 192 6.23 6.22 13.99
C GLN A 192 5.86 5.19 15.07
N ALA A 193 4.83 4.37 14.83
CA ALA A 193 4.39 3.36 15.78
C ALA A 193 5.41 2.23 15.92
N LEU A 194 6.10 1.83 14.85
CA LEU A 194 7.07 0.73 14.88
C LEU A 194 8.50 1.16 15.24
N ALA A 195 8.83 2.45 15.21
CA ALA A 195 10.16 2.96 15.56
C ALA A 195 10.71 2.45 16.91
N PRO A 196 9.92 2.34 18.01
CA PRO A 196 10.41 1.82 19.29
C PRO A 196 10.71 0.32 19.27
N VAL A 197 10.06 -0.46 18.39
CA VAL A 197 10.28 -1.91 18.26
C VAL A 197 11.54 -2.19 17.46
N ALA A 198 11.74 -1.45 16.36
CA ALA A 198 12.94 -1.56 15.53
C ALA A 198 14.24 -1.30 16.32
N GLN A 199 14.18 -0.54 17.41
CA GLN A 199 15.33 -0.24 18.28
C GLN A 199 15.57 -1.28 19.38
N ARG A 200 14.63 -2.18 19.67
CA ARG A 200 14.65 -3.08 20.84
C ARG A 200 14.71 -4.56 20.50
N VAL A 201 14.26 -4.94 19.31
CA VAL A 201 14.22 -6.34 18.89
C VAL A 201 15.49 -6.65 18.11
N ASP A 202 16.26 -7.63 18.59
CA ASP A 202 17.26 -8.29 17.77
C ASP A 202 16.50 -9.21 16.80
N ILE A 203 16.36 -8.75 15.56
CA ILE A 203 15.45 -9.33 14.56
C ILE A 203 15.97 -10.71 14.08
N ALA A 204 17.19 -11.07 14.48
CA ALA A 204 17.88 -12.31 14.12
C ALA A 204 17.08 -13.60 14.44
N GLU A 205 16.33 -13.65 15.54
CA GLU A 205 15.59 -14.87 15.93
C GLU A 205 14.28 -15.06 15.15
N TRP A 206 13.59 -13.98 14.77
CA TRP A 206 12.36 -14.05 13.95
C TRP A 206 12.66 -14.32 12.47
N GLN A 207 13.85 -13.90 12.00
CA GLN A 207 14.32 -14.15 10.64
C GLN A 207 14.44 -15.64 10.33
N ALA A 208 14.81 -16.49 11.30
CA ALA A 208 15.01 -17.93 11.10
C ALA A 208 13.74 -18.66 10.59
N LEU A 209 12.54 -18.19 10.93
CA LEU A 209 11.27 -18.79 10.49
C LEU A 209 10.90 -18.44 9.03
N LEU A 210 11.41 -17.35 8.47
CA LEU A 210 11.14 -16.90 7.08
C LEU A 210 12.38 -16.97 6.17
N GLN A 211 13.51 -17.44 6.69
CA GLN A 211 14.77 -17.56 5.95
C GLN A 211 14.70 -18.48 4.73
N SER A 212 13.72 -19.40 4.65
CA SER A 212 13.59 -20.24 3.45
C SER A 212 12.90 -19.44 2.33
N PRO A 213 13.59 -19.20 1.20
CA PRO A 213 13.01 -18.51 0.04
C PRO A 213 11.70 -19.14 -0.44
N ALA A 214 11.61 -20.46 -0.36
CA ALA A 214 10.44 -21.23 -0.75
C ALA A 214 9.23 -20.93 0.15
N LEU A 215 9.41 -20.86 1.47
CA LEU A 215 8.32 -20.55 2.39
C LEU A 215 7.83 -19.11 2.22
N ALA A 216 8.75 -18.15 2.03
CA ALA A 216 8.37 -16.76 1.78
C ALA A 216 7.52 -16.64 0.50
N LEU A 217 7.92 -17.34 -0.57
CA LEU A 217 7.16 -17.43 -1.81
C LEU A 217 5.78 -18.06 -1.62
N VAL A 218 5.69 -19.21 -0.96
CA VAL A 218 4.40 -19.88 -0.70
C VAL A 218 3.50 -19.01 0.17
N PHE A 219 4.06 -18.40 1.21
CA PHE A 219 3.34 -17.49 2.10
C PHE A 219 2.78 -16.29 1.34
N GLY A 220 3.59 -15.63 0.50
CA GLY A 220 3.14 -14.52 -0.33
C GLY A 220 2.03 -14.92 -1.31
N ALA A 221 2.13 -16.12 -1.91
CA ALA A 221 1.13 -16.64 -2.83
C ALA A 221 -0.20 -16.95 -2.12
N VAL A 222 -0.16 -17.64 -0.98
CA VAL A 222 -1.34 -17.95 -0.17
C VAL A 222 -1.98 -16.68 0.36
N LEU A 223 -1.18 -15.78 0.95
CA LEU A 223 -1.70 -14.53 1.48
C LEU A 223 -2.36 -13.69 0.39
N THR A 224 -1.76 -13.63 -0.79
CA THR A 224 -2.37 -12.93 -1.94
C THR A 224 -3.65 -13.62 -2.41
N ALA A 225 -3.68 -14.95 -2.45
CA ALA A 225 -4.90 -15.68 -2.79
C ALA A 225 -6.00 -15.50 -1.74
N LEU A 226 -5.69 -15.26 -0.47
CA LEU A 226 -6.69 -14.96 0.56
C LEU A 226 -7.18 -13.51 0.49
N VAL A 227 -6.23 -12.57 0.35
CA VAL A 227 -6.49 -11.13 0.30
C VAL A 227 -7.04 -10.71 -1.07
N GLN A 228 -6.84 -11.52 -2.10
CA GLN A 228 -7.19 -11.25 -3.50
C GLN A 228 -6.52 -9.97 -4.05
N SER A 229 -5.41 -9.52 -3.45
CA SER A 229 -4.65 -8.33 -3.89
C SER A 229 -3.15 -8.49 -3.64
N SER A 230 -2.38 -8.67 -4.72
CA SER A 230 -0.92 -8.72 -4.65
C SER A 230 -0.32 -7.36 -4.29
N SER A 231 -0.91 -6.27 -4.77
CA SER A 231 -0.52 -4.90 -4.44
C SER A 231 -0.54 -4.64 -2.92
N VAL A 232 -1.55 -5.15 -2.21
CA VAL A 232 -1.62 -5.08 -0.75
C VAL A 232 -0.48 -5.87 -0.11
N VAL A 233 -0.29 -7.13 -0.52
CA VAL A 233 0.75 -8.00 0.05
C VAL A 233 2.15 -7.47 -0.22
N THR A 234 2.41 -6.99 -1.44
CA THR A 234 3.65 -6.32 -1.83
C THR A 234 3.86 -5.04 -1.03
N GLY A 235 2.82 -4.21 -0.85
CA GLY A 235 2.90 -2.99 -0.05
C GLY A 235 3.28 -3.29 1.40
N VAL A 236 2.66 -4.30 2.02
CA VAL A 236 3.03 -4.78 3.36
C VAL A 236 4.47 -5.26 3.42
N ALA A 237 4.93 -6.02 2.42
CA ALA A 237 6.32 -6.51 2.38
C ALA A 237 7.33 -5.36 2.29
N VAL A 238 7.12 -4.41 1.38
CA VAL A 238 7.98 -3.23 1.21
C VAL A 238 8.00 -2.37 2.48
N LEU A 239 6.84 -2.16 3.10
CA LEU A 239 6.72 -1.44 4.37
C LEU A 239 7.48 -2.14 5.50
N THR A 240 7.32 -3.46 5.63
CA THR A 240 7.99 -4.23 6.69
C THR A 240 9.50 -4.17 6.55
N VAL A 241 10.01 -4.21 5.31
CA VAL A 241 11.43 -4.00 4.98
C VAL A 241 11.87 -2.58 5.34
N GLN A 242 11.05 -1.58 5.03
CA GLN A 242 11.37 -0.18 5.33
C GLN A 242 11.51 0.08 6.83
N GLN A 243 10.77 -0.65 7.67
CA GLN A 243 10.87 -0.58 9.14
C GLN A 243 11.97 -1.48 9.72
N GLY A 244 12.76 -2.15 8.86
CA GLY A 244 13.82 -3.07 9.28
C GLY A 244 13.32 -4.42 9.80
N LEU A 245 12.02 -4.68 9.81
CA LEU A 245 11.41 -5.88 10.38
C LEU A 245 11.52 -7.12 9.48
N LEU A 246 11.80 -6.93 8.18
CA LEU A 246 11.99 -8.01 7.21
C LEU A 246 13.20 -7.70 6.34
N GLU A 247 14.03 -8.71 6.07
CA GLU A 247 15.15 -8.52 5.16
C GLU A 247 14.67 -8.40 3.70
N PRO A 248 15.32 -7.53 2.88
CA PRO A 248 15.04 -7.46 1.45
C PRO A 248 15.17 -8.81 0.74
N SER A 249 16.16 -9.62 1.15
CA SER A 249 16.44 -10.95 0.65
C SER A 249 15.23 -11.89 0.76
N VAL A 250 14.44 -11.78 1.83
CA VAL A 250 13.22 -12.57 2.07
C VAL A 250 12.02 -11.92 1.40
N ALA A 251 11.91 -10.60 1.50
CA ALA A 251 10.79 -9.85 0.95
C ALA A 251 10.64 -10.01 -0.56
N VAL A 252 11.74 -10.12 -1.32
CA VAL A 252 11.67 -10.34 -2.77
C VAL A 252 11.01 -11.67 -3.13
N TRP A 253 11.20 -12.72 -2.33
CA TRP A 253 10.52 -14.01 -2.53
C TRP A 253 9.05 -13.94 -2.15
N LEU A 254 8.73 -13.24 -1.06
CA LEU A 254 7.33 -12.97 -0.69
C LEU A 254 6.60 -12.21 -1.79
N VAL A 255 7.22 -11.19 -2.38
CA VAL A 255 6.66 -10.43 -3.50
C VAL A 255 6.53 -11.27 -4.77
N ALA A 256 7.51 -12.13 -5.08
CA ALA A 256 7.40 -13.08 -6.18
C ALA A 256 6.23 -14.06 -5.97
N GLY A 257 6.05 -14.53 -4.73
CA GLY A 257 4.89 -15.29 -4.29
C GLY A 257 3.58 -14.55 -4.46
N ALA A 258 3.53 -13.27 -4.07
CA ALA A 258 2.34 -12.45 -4.24
C ALA A 258 1.92 -12.34 -5.70
N ASN A 259 2.88 -12.18 -6.61
CA ASN A 259 2.61 -12.18 -8.04
C ASN A 259 1.97 -13.51 -8.50
N LEU A 260 2.51 -14.65 -8.05
CA LEU A 260 1.94 -15.97 -8.31
C LEU A 260 0.48 -16.09 -7.81
N GLY A 261 0.21 -15.62 -6.58
CA GLY A 261 -1.11 -15.65 -5.95
C GLY A 261 -2.18 -14.85 -6.70
N THR A 262 -1.80 -13.81 -7.45
CA THR A 262 -2.70 -13.00 -8.30
C THR A 262 -3.48 -13.86 -9.30
N SER A 263 -2.93 -15.01 -9.70
CA SER A 263 -3.57 -15.94 -10.64
C SER A 263 -4.93 -16.46 -10.15
N SER A 264 -5.14 -16.50 -8.83
CA SER A 264 -6.41 -16.96 -8.22
C SER A 264 -7.63 -16.16 -8.69
N THR A 265 -7.57 -14.83 -8.75
CA THR A 265 -8.69 -13.98 -9.19
C THR A 265 -9.08 -14.24 -10.63
N ALA A 266 -8.06 -14.43 -11.50
CA ALA A 266 -8.27 -14.67 -12.92
C ALA A 266 -8.93 -16.04 -13.14
N LEU A 267 -8.47 -17.05 -12.39
CA LEU A 267 -9.04 -18.39 -12.44
C LEU A 267 -10.49 -18.40 -11.98
N LEU A 268 -10.81 -17.73 -10.86
CA LEU A 268 -12.18 -17.60 -10.36
C LEU A 268 -13.09 -16.95 -11.43
N THR A 269 -12.65 -15.84 -12.02
CA THR A 269 -13.39 -15.15 -13.09
C THR A 269 -13.57 -16.03 -14.32
N GLY A 270 -12.49 -16.67 -14.79
CA GLY A 270 -12.52 -17.54 -15.97
C GLY A 270 -13.41 -18.76 -15.76
N THR A 271 -13.40 -19.39 -14.57
CA THR A 271 -14.27 -20.52 -14.24
C THR A 271 -15.74 -20.15 -14.19
N ALA A 272 -16.07 -18.90 -13.82
CA ALA A 272 -17.44 -18.43 -13.74
C ALA A 272 -18.06 -18.11 -15.12
N LEU A 273 -17.25 -17.96 -16.16
CA LEU A 273 -17.69 -17.62 -17.52
C LEU A 273 -17.87 -18.88 -18.39
N ASP A 274 -16.78 -19.45 -18.91
CA ASP A 274 -16.80 -20.64 -19.76
C ASP A 274 -15.43 -21.36 -19.77
N ALA A 275 -15.38 -22.52 -20.45
CA ALA A 275 -14.16 -23.33 -20.53
C ALA A 275 -12.99 -22.60 -21.21
N ARG A 276 -13.27 -21.78 -22.22
CA ARG A 276 -12.25 -21.02 -22.97
C ARG A 276 -11.64 -19.89 -22.11
N SER A 277 -12.47 -19.18 -21.37
CA SER A 277 -12.10 -18.11 -20.43
C SER A 277 -11.30 -18.67 -19.26
N ARG A 278 -11.70 -19.83 -18.73
CA ARG A 278 -10.91 -20.58 -17.73
C ARG A 278 -9.53 -20.94 -18.28
N ARG A 279 -9.44 -21.42 -19.52
CA ARG A 279 -8.16 -21.75 -20.16
C ARG A 279 -7.30 -20.50 -20.38
N LEU A 280 -7.88 -19.37 -20.77
CA LEU A 280 -7.16 -18.10 -20.88
C LEU A 280 -6.60 -17.68 -19.51
N ALA A 281 -7.36 -17.81 -18.43
CA ALA A 281 -6.88 -17.58 -17.07
C ALA A 281 -5.76 -18.56 -16.64
N LEU A 282 -5.84 -19.82 -17.09
CA LEU A 282 -4.76 -20.80 -16.90
C LEU A 282 -3.49 -20.44 -17.68
N LEU A 283 -3.59 -19.83 -18.87
CA LEU A 283 -2.41 -19.30 -19.58
C LEU A 283 -1.72 -18.21 -18.75
N ASN A 284 -2.47 -17.28 -18.18
CA ASN A 284 -1.93 -16.26 -17.28
C ASN A 284 -1.28 -16.88 -16.04
N SER A 285 -1.92 -17.90 -15.46
CA SER A 285 -1.37 -18.65 -14.33
C SER A 285 -0.04 -19.33 -14.70
N GLY A 286 0.01 -19.96 -15.87
CA GLY A 286 1.23 -20.56 -16.41
C GLY A 286 2.34 -19.53 -16.65
N PHE A 287 2.01 -18.35 -17.18
CA PHE A 287 2.94 -17.24 -17.32
C PHE A 287 3.54 -16.84 -15.97
N ASN A 288 2.72 -16.69 -14.92
CA ASN A 288 3.20 -16.36 -13.58
C ASN A 288 4.12 -17.44 -12.99
N VAL A 289 3.76 -18.72 -13.16
CA VAL A 289 4.59 -19.86 -12.72
C VAL A 289 5.93 -19.87 -13.46
N LEU A 290 5.93 -19.71 -14.78
CA LEU A 290 7.16 -19.65 -15.58
C LEU A 290 8.01 -18.43 -15.21
N GLY A 291 7.38 -17.29 -14.95
CA GLY A 291 8.05 -16.09 -14.45
C GLY A 291 8.74 -16.34 -13.11
N VAL A 292 8.06 -17.00 -12.16
CA VAL A 292 8.66 -17.39 -10.88
C VAL A 292 9.82 -18.38 -11.09
N GLY A 293 9.71 -19.29 -12.04
CA GLY A 293 10.81 -20.18 -12.44
C GLY A 293 12.03 -19.39 -12.95
N LEU A 294 11.80 -18.41 -13.83
CA LEU A 294 12.83 -17.48 -14.32
C LEU A 294 13.47 -16.68 -13.17
N PHE A 295 12.65 -16.17 -12.26
CA PHE A 295 13.07 -15.47 -11.05
C PHE A 295 13.97 -16.34 -10.17
N ALA A 296 13.54 -17.57 -9.87
CA ALA A 296 14.23 -18.48 -8.98
C ALA A 296 15.52 -19.08 -9.55
N THR A 297 15.76 -18.95 -10.86
CA THR A 297 16.91 -19.54 -11.55
C THR A 297 17.78 -18.47 -12.20
N VAL A 298 17.37 -17.97 -13.38
CA VAL A 298 18.17 -17.10 -14.24
C VAL A 298 18.40 -15.72 -13.63
N LEU A 299 17.44 -15.16 -12.90
CA LEU A 299 17.55 -13.80 -12.37
C LEU A 299 18.33 -13.69 -11.07
N GLN A 300 18.63 -14.79 -10.38
CA GLN A 300 19.28 -14.77 -9.06
C GLN A 300 20.60 -13.96 -9.03
N PRO A 301 21.51 -14.04 -10.02
CA PRO A 301 22.73 -13.23 -10.02
C PRO A 301 22.44 -11.73 -10.08
N LEU A 302 21.48 -11.31 -10.91
CA LEU A 302 21.08 -9.91 -11.02
C LEU A 302 20.37 -9.42 -9.75
N ILE A 303 19.52 -10.26 -9.15
CA ILE A 303 18.89 -9.98 -7.86
C ILE A 303 19.97 -9.78 -6.78
N GLY A 304 20.98 -10.66 -6.74
CA GLY A 304 22.11 -10.52 -5.81
C GLY A 304 22.83 -9.17 -5.97
N GLN A 305 23.04 -8.70 -7.19
CA GLN A 305 23.62 -7.37 -7.45
C GLN A 305 22.74 -6.23 -6.93
N VAL A 306 21.42 -6.31 -7.12
CA VAL A 306 20.48 -5.30 -6.62
C VAL A 306 20.44 -5.28 -5.09
N LEU A 307 20.44 -6.46 -4.46
CA LEU A 307 20.45 -6.59 -3.00
C LEU A 307 21.78 -6.14 -2.37
N ALA A 308 22.89 -6.27 -3.10
CA ALA A 308 24.21 -5.76 -2.68
C ALA A 308 24.42 -4.27 -2.99
N ALA A 309 23.57 -3.65 -3.82
CA ALA A 309 23.69 -2.25 -4.18
C ALA A 309 23.37 -1.35 -2.98
N ALA A 310 24.06 -0.20 -2.89
CA ALA A 310 23.86 0.83 -1.88
C ALA A 310 22.55 1.62 -2.11
N LEU A 311 21.43 0.92 -2.10
CA LEU A 311 20.08 1.44 -2.25
C LEU A 311 19.31 1.24 -0.93
N PRO A 312 18.34 2.11 -0.61
CA PRO A 312 17.41 1.86 0.47
C PRO A 312 16.75 0.47 0.35
N PRO A 313 16.67 -0.33 1.42
CA PRO A 313 16.11 -1.68 1.42
C PRO A 313 14.76 -1.82 0.70
N ALA A 314 13.84 -0.89 0.94
CA ALA A 314 12.52 -0.87 0.29
C ALA A 314 12.61 -0.71 -1.25
N ARG A 315 13.58 0.09 -1.73
CA ARG A 315 13.81 0.30 -3.17
C ARG A 315 14.46 -0.91 -3.84
N GLN A 316 15.26 -1.69 -3.10
CA GLN A 316 15.78 -2.96 -3.61
C GLN A 316 14.62 -3.92 -3.93
N VAL A 317 13.65 -4.05 -3.03
CA VAL A 317 12.46 -4.89 -3.25
C VAL A 317 11.63 -4.40 -4.44
N ALA A 318 11.36 -3.10 -4.54
CA ALA A 318 10.62 -2.52 -5.66
C ALA A 318 11.33 -2.72 -7.00
N LEU A 319 12.66 -2.55 -7.04
CA LEU A 319 13.47 -2.77 -8.22
C LEU A 319 13.49 -4.24 -8.64
N VAL A 320 13.71 -5.17 -7.70
CA VAL A 320 13.66 -6.61 -7.98
C VAL A 320 12.28 -7.02 -8.51
N HIS A 321 11.19 -6.50 -7.93
CA HIS A 321 9.83 -6.74 -8.41
C HIS A 321 9.64 -6.26 -9.85
N THR A 322 10.20 -5.09 -10.19
CA THR A 322 10.17 -4.53 -11.55
C THR A 322 10.96 -5.39 -12.52
N LEU A 323 12.20 -5.74 -12.17
CA LEU A 323 13.10 -6.56 -12.98
C LEU A 323 12.49 -7.94 -13.24
N PHE A 324 11.92 -8.56 -12.22
CA PHE A 324 11.22 -9.84 -12.34
C PHE A 324 10.11 -9.78 -13.41
N ASN A 325 9.14 -8.87 -13.26
CA ASN A 325 8.02 -8.80 -14.18
C ASN A 325 8.43 -8.40 -15.59
N LEU A 326 9.38 -7.47 -15.70
CA LEU A 326 9.90 -7.03 -16.98
C LEU A 326 10.63 -8.18 -17.69
N ALA A 327 11.47 -8.93 -17.00
CA ALA A 327 12.18 -10.07 -17.56
C ALA A 327 11.22 -11.19 -17.99
N ALA A 328 10.19 -11.49 -17.19
CA ALA A 328 9.16 -12.46 -17.58
C ALA A 328 8.44 -12.03 -18.87
N ALA A 329 8.05 -10.76 -18.98
CA ALA A 329 7.43 -10.22 -20.18
C ALA A 329 8.36 -10.23 -21.40
N LEU A 330 9.63 -9.84 -21.23
CA LEU A 330 10.63 -9.86 -22.29
C LEU A 330 10.96 -11.28 -22.77
N ALA A 331 10.85 -12.29 -21.89
CA ALA A 331 10.99 -13.69 -22.27
C ALA A 331 9.75 -14.21 -23.02
N ALA A 332 8.54 -13.80 -22.61
CA ALA A 332 7.30 -14.32 -23.17
C ALA A 332 6.88 -13.66 -24.48
N LEU A 333 6.94 -12.33 -24.59
CA LEU A 333 6.39 -11.57 -25.72
C LEU A 333 7.01 -11.95 -27.08
N PRO A 334 8.34 -12.11 -27.23
CA PRO A 334 8.93 -12.51 -28.50
C PRO A 334 8.55 -13.94 -28.91
N VAL A 335 8.30 -14.81 -27.95
CA VAL A 335 7.99 -16.23 -28.17
C VAL A 335 6.49 -16.46 -28.40
N LEU A 336 5.64 -15.55 -27.92
CA LEU A 336 4.19 -15.62 -28.01
C LEU A 336 3.66 -15.83 -29.46
N PRO A 337 4.11 -15.11 -30.50
CA PRO A 337 3.67 -15.34 -31.87
C PRO A 337 3.85 -16.79 -32.35
N TYR A 338 4.96 -17.42 -31.96
CA TYR A 338 5.33 -18.76 -32.38
C TYR A 338 4.56 -19.85 -31.63
N LEU A 339 4.24 -19.60 -30.34
CA LEU A 339 3.45 -20.52 -29.53
C LEU A 339 1.95 -20.37 -29.76
N TRP A 340 1.50 -19.19 -30.20
CA TRP A 340 0.08 -18.86 -30.31
C TRP A 340 -0.76 -19.88 -31.08
N PRO A 341 -0.34 -20.43 -32.25
CA PRO A 341 -1.15 -21.43 -32.97
C PRO A 341 -1.40 -22.72 -32.17
N ARG A 342 -0.51 -23.08 -31.23
CA ARG A 342 -0.72 -24.22 -30.33
C ARG A 342 -1.62 -23.84 -29.17
N LEU A 343 -1.41 -22.66 -28.58
CA LEU A 343 -2.22 -22.14 -27.48
C LEU A 343 -3.67 -21.90 -27.91
N GLN A 344 -3.89 -21.34 -29.09
CA GLN A 344 -5.21 -21.10 -29.67
C GLN A 344 -5.99 -22.41 -29.87
N ARG A 345 -5.35 -23.45 -30.44
CA ARG A 345 -5.97 -24.77 -30.55
C ARG A 345 -6.33 -25.36 -29.19
N TRP A 346 -5.49 -25.18 -28.18
CA TRP A 346 -5.78 -25.62 -26.83
C TRP A 346 -6.95 -24.84 -26.19
N LEU A 347 -7.02 -23.53 -26.41
CA LEU A 347 -8.12 -22.67 -25.95
C LEU A 347 -9.47 -23.12 -26.53
N GLN A 348 -9.51 -23.50 -27.81
CA GLN A 348 -10.72 -23.90 -28.55
C GLN A 348 -11.19 -25.35 -28.32
N ARG A 349 -10.43 -26.19 -27.60
CA ARG A 349 -10.79 -27.61 -27.40
C ARG A 349 -12.20 -27.79 -26.83
N GLY A 350 -13.11 -28.38 -27.59
CA GLY A 350 -14.48 -28.64 -27.12
C GLY A 350 -15.44 -27.44 -27.21
N GLU A 351 -15.08 -26.38 -27.94
CA GLU A 351 -16.11 -25.54 -28.57
C GLU A 351 -16.67 -26.32 -29.78
N PRO A 352 -18.01 -26.40 -29.96
CA PRO A 352 -18.57 -26.87 -31.24
C PRO A 352 -18.18 -25.87 -32.34
N ASP A 353 -17.76 -26.40 -33.50
CA ASP A 353 -17.32 -25.63 -34.67
C ASP A 353 -18.36 -24.61 -35.16
#